data_AF-A0A9D4PPT7-F1
#
_entry.id   AF-A0A9D4PPT7-F1
#
_cell.length_a   1.000
_cell.length_b   1.000
_cell.length_c   1.000
_cell.angle_alpha   90.00
_cell.angle_beta   90.00
_cell.angle_gamma   90.00
#
_symmetry.space_group_name_H-M   'P 1'
#
loop_
_entity.id
_entity.type
_entity.pdbx_description
1 polymer ?
#
loop_
_entity_poly.entity_id
_entity_poly.type
_entity_poly.pdbx_seq_one_letter_code
_entity_poly.pdbx_strand_id
1 'polypeptide(L)'
;MATIVKSPFGDCALDFRKNFGGYILEHLRLNSNSKLINATSQAEKTYGELATQVEAVHGALESLGVCAGDKLCLIAANRLELLPMLVGAACANVGAAYENPGYSVGTTRNPKSDIRIQGTIIHKHFSSNTVSRTLAQFMFTSTFQHIIALGEPASVPTGADGVVISWSELIEMGTKSCLLSAPSVEYQANRICYMRSTSGTTGKPKMVVHFHDSLVASVQANSHQRHMGLAAEDVLLCTSTLGHVYALFDCVCKAIVQGATCAFLEKADTEATLEALQRFKASSSLLNE
;
A
#
# COMPACT_ATOMS: atom_id res chain seq x y z
N MET A 1 40.29 7.46 10.73
CA MET A 1 39.55 7.29 9.46
C MET A 1 38.33 6.42 9.75
N ALA A 2 37.14 6.79 9.30
CA ALA A 2 35.97 5.93 9.43
C ALA A 2 36.06 4.81 8.37
N THR A 3 35.97 3.55 8.80
CA THR A 3 35.90 2.40 7.88
C THR A 3 34.52 2.40 7.22
N ILE A 4 34.47 2.60 5.91
CA ILE A 4 33.22 2.47 5.14
C ILE A 4 33.03 0.99 4.80
N VAL A 5 31.96 0.39 5.30
CA VAL A 5 31.57 -0.98 4.96
C VAL A 5 30.59 -0.92 3.79
N LYS A 6 30.88 -1.69 2.73
CA LYS A 6 29.99 -1.87 1.57
C LYS A 6 29.49 -3.30 1.52
N SER A 7 28.35 -3.52 0.85
CA SER A 7 27.89 -4.85 0.51
C SER A 7 28.98 -5.64 -0.22
N PRO A 8 29.14 -6.95 0.04
CA PRO A 8 30.04 -7.80 -0.74
C PRO A 8 29.48 -8.08 -2.15
N PHE A 9 28.23 -7.69 -2.43
CA PHE A 9 27.61 -7.81 -3.74
C PHE A 9 27.86 -6.55 -4.58
N GLY A 10 27.94 -6.74 -5.91
CA GLY A 10 28.11 -5.63 -6.84
C GLY A 10 26.90 -4.69 -6.86
N ASP A 11 27.14 -3.47 -7.34
CA ASP A 11 26.10 -2.46 -7.46
C ASP A 11 24.97 -2.93 -8.39
N CYS A 12 23.73 -2.65 -8.01
CA CYS A 12 22.56 -2.94 -8.83
C CYS A 12 22.22 -1.69 -9.66
N ALA A 13 22.09 -1.84 -10.98
CA ALA A 13 21.63 -0.75 -11.84
C ALA A 13 20.14 -0.50 -11.56
N LEU A 14 19.82 0.65 -10.97
CA LEU A 14 18.46 1.00 -10.61
C LEU A 14 17.68 1.50 -11.83
N ASP A 15 16.46 0.99 -12.01
CA ASP A 15 15.59 1.41 -13.11
C ASP A 15 14.67 2.56 -12.67
N PHE A 16 15.06 3.79 -13.00
CA PHE A 16 14.28 5.00 -12.73
C PHE A 16 13.44 5.47 -13.92
N ARG A 17 13.24 4.64 -14.96
CA ARG A 17 12.43 5.03 -16.12
C ARG A 17 10.96 5.20 -15.77
N LYS A 18 10.50 4.53 -14.71
CA LYS A 18 9.13 4.57 -14.19
C LYS A 18 9.14 5.00 -12.73
N ASN A 19 8.04 5.59 -12.28
CA ASN A 19 7.82 5.78 -10.86
C ASN A 19 7.62 4.40 -10.16
N PHE A 20 7.66 4.40 -8.82
CA PHE A 20 7.47 3.17 -8.04
C PHE A 20 6.20 2.39 -8.41
N GLY A 21 5.08 3.08 -8.65
CA GLY A 21 3.84 2.43 -9.05
C GLY A 21 3.99 1.69 -10.37
N GLY A 22 4.58 2.34 -11.39
CA GLY A 22 4.87 1.74 -12.68
C GLY A 22 5.82 0.55 -12.61
N TYR A 23 6.84 0.61 -11.74
CA TYR A 23 7.76 -0.50 -11.50
C TYR A 23 7.02 -1.73 -10.93
N ILE A 24 6.17 -1.54 -9.92
CA ILE A 24 5.39 -2.65 -9.34
C ILE A 24 4.32 -3.16 -10.31
N LEU A 25 3.61 -2.27 -11.02
CA LEU A 25 2.61 -2.64 -12.02
C LEU A 25 3.19 -3.49 -13.15
N GLU A 26 4.40 -3.18 -13.60
CA GLU A 26 5.11 -4.01 -14.58
C GLU A 26 5.35 -5.44 -14.05
N HIS A 27 5.82 -5.58 -12.81
CA HIS A 27 6.06 -6.89 -12.22
C HIS A 27 4.76 -7.66 -11.93
N LEU A 28 3.67 -6.97 -11.56
CA LEU A 28 2.35 -7.59 -11.46
C LEU A 28 1.91 -8.20 -12.80
N ARG A 29 2.16 -7.51 -13.92
CA ARG A 29 1.85 -8.01 -15.27
C ARG A 29 2.78 -9.15 -15.70
N LEU A 30 4.08 -9.04 -15.43
CA LEU A 30 5.06 -10.07 -15.77
C LEU A 30 4.78 -11.39 -15.04
N ASN A 31 4.33 -11.30 -13.78
CA ASN A 31 4.08 -12.45 -12.91
C ASN A 31 2.57 -12.70 -12.72
N SER A 32 1.77 -12.49 -13.77
CA SER A 32 0.30 -12.38 -13.69
C SER A 32 -0.43 -13.57 -13.04
N ASN A 33 0.14 -14.77 -13.08
CA ASN A 33 -0.46 -15.99 -12.51
C ASN A 33 -0.22 -16.16 -11.00
N SER A 34 0.81 -15.50 -10.45
CA SER A 34 1.10 -15.54 -9.01
C SER A 34 0.06 -14.75 -8.23
N LYS A 35 -0.06 -15.01 -6.92
CA LYS A 35 -1.21 -14.54 -6.15
C LYS A 35 -0.82 -13.69 -4.94
N LEU A 36 -1.71 -12.77 -4.58
CA LEU A 36 -1.81 -12.24 -3.23
C LEU A 36 -2.99 -12.92 -2.53
N ILE A 37 -2.73 -13.54 -1.38
CA ILE A 37 -3.70 -14.33 -0.63
C ILE A 37 -3.92 -13.68 0.74
N ASN A 38 -5.17 -13.41 1.08
CA ASN A 38 -5.57 -13.16 2.46
C ASN A 38 -5.73 -14.50 3.17
N ALA A 39 -4.72 -14.93 3.92
CA ALA A 39 -4.69 -16.23 4.59
C ALA A 39 -5.78 -16.36 5.67
N THR A 40 -6.28 -15.25 6.23
CA THR A 40 -7.36 -15.25 7.22
C THR A 40 -8.72 -15.58 6.59
N SER A 41 -9.07 -14.90 5.49
CA SER A 41 -10.35 -15.12 4.80
C SER A 41 -10.29 -16.15 3.68
N GLN A 42 -9.09 -16.60 3.31
CA GLN A 42 -8.78 -17.45 2.16
C GLN A 42 -9.14 -16.82 0.81
N ALA A 43 -9.51 -15.54 0.77
CA ALA A 43 -9.68 -14.81 -0.47
C ALA A 43 -8.33 -14.60 -1.16
N GLU A 44 -8.30 -14.73 -2.47
CA GLU A 44 -7.10 -14.57 -3.28
C GLU A 44 -7.37 -13.68 -4.50
N LYS A 45 -6.32 -13.04 -5.00
CA LYS A 45 -6.28 -12.38 -6.31
C LYS A 45 -4.98 -12.71 -7.00
N THR A 46 -5.06 -13.00 -8.28
CA THR A 46 -3.90 -13.08 -9.14
C THR A 46 -3.26 -11.70 -9.30
N TYR A 47 -1.96 -11.65 -9.61
CA TYR A 47 -1.27 -10.40 -9.90
C TYR A 47 -1.81 -9.73 -11.16
N GLY A 48 -2.33 -10.51 -12.12
CA GLY A 48 -3.07 -9.98 -13.27
C GLY A 48 -4.32 -9.21 -12.86
N GLU A 49 -5.15 -9.79 -11.97
CA GLU A 49 -6.34 -9.09 -11.44
C GLU A 49 -5.97 -7.85 -10.63
N LEU A 50 -4.88 -7.91 -9.86
CA LEU A 50 -4.37 -6.76 -9.11
C LEU A 50 -3.84 -5.67 -10.02
N ALA A 51 -3.16 -6.01 -11.12
CA ALA A 51 -2.70 -5.06 -12.13
C ALA A 51 -3.90 -4.28 -12.73
N THR A 52 -4.97 -4.97 -13.09
CA THR A 52 -6.21 -4.33 -13.57
C THR A 52 -6.80 -3.39 -12.52
N GLN A 53 -6.79 -3.79 -11.24
CA GLN A 53 -7.28 -2.93 -10.16
C GLN A 53 -6.37 -1.71 -9.92
N VAL A 54 -5.05 -1.84 -10.06
CA VAL A 54 -4.09 -0.72 -9.99
C VAL A 54 -4.39 0.32 -11.04
N GLU A 55 -4.62 -0.11 -12.28
CA GLU A 55 -4.97 0.79 -13.39
C GLU A 55 -6.30 1.49 -13.15
N ALA A 56 -7.32 0.74 -12.73
CA ALA A 56 -8.61 1.32 -12.39
C ALA A 56 -8.49 2.35 -11.26
N VAL A 57 -7.75 2.04 -10.20
CA VAL A 57 -7.49 3.01 -9.12
C VAL A 57 -6.86 4.29 -9.67
N HIS A 58 -5.85 4.19 -10.54
CA HIS A 58 -5.22 5.36 -11.16
C HIS A 58 -6.24 6.21 -11.93
N GLY A 59 -6.99 5.60 -12.86
CA GLY A 59 -8.00 6.33 -13.65
C GLY A 59 -9.14 6.91 -12.81
N ALA A 60 -9.49 6.26 -11.69
CA ALA A 60 -10.50 6.74 -10.76
C ALA A 60 -10.00 7.99 -10.00
N LEU A 61 -8.74 7.99 -9.53
CA LEU A 61 -8.15 9.15 -8.88
C LEU A 61 -8.13 10.37 -9.80
N GLU A 62 -7.76 10.20 -11.07
CA GLU A 62 -7.84 11.28 -12.06
C GLU A 62 -9.28 11.77 -12.28
N SER A 63 -10.24 10.86 -12.36
CA SER A 63 -11.68 11.18 -12.51
C SER A 63 -12.23 11.96 -11.32
N LEU A 64 -11.68 11.73 -10.13
CA LEU A 64 -11.99 12.45 -8.89
C LEU A 64 -11.22 13.78 -8.78
N GLY A 65 -10.43 14.15 -9.79
CA GLY A 65 -9.64 15.38 -9.80
C GLY A 65 -8.40 15.34 -8.90
N VAL A 66 -7.99 14.16 -8.42
CA VAL A 66 -6.75 13.98 -7.67
C VAL A 66 -5.57 14.06 -8.65
N CYS A 67 -4.65 14.98 -8.38
CA CYS A 67 -3.54 15.33 -9.26
C CYS A 67 -2.20 14.79 -8.73
N ALA A 68 -1.22 14.67 -9.62
CA ALA A 68 0.15 14.33 -9.26
C ALA A 68 0.71 15.30 -8.19
N GLY A 69 1.26 14.74 -7.12
CA GLY A 69 1.74 15.48 -5.96
C GLY A 69 0.72 15.65 -4.84
N ASP A 70 -0.55 15.31 -5.06
CA ASP A 70 -1.54 15.24 -3.99
C ASP A 70 -1.26 14.09 -3.04
N LYS A 71 -1.95 14.10 -1.90
CA LYS A 71 -1.70 13.16 -0.80
C LYS A 71 -3.00 12.57 -0.29
N LEU A 72 -3.05 11.26 -0.17
CA LEU A 72 -4.18 10.50 0.38
C LEU A 72 -3.82 10.00 1.77
N CYS A 73 -4.78 10.01 2.69
CA CYS A 73 -4.68 9.31 3.96
C CYS A 73 -5.38 7.96 3.85
N LEU A 74 -4.64 6.90 4.10
CA LEU A 74 -5.14 5.53 4.09
C LEU A 74 -5.26 5.04 5.53
N ILE A 75 -6.49 4.77 5.97
CA ILE A 75 -6.75 4.17 7.28
C ILE A 75 -7.44 2.84 7.05
N ALA A 76 -6.64 1.76 7.04
CA ALA A 76 -7.14 0.44 6.70
C ALA A 76 -6.41 -0.68 7.42
N ALA A 77 -7.15 -1.70 7.82
CA ALA A 77 -6.58 -2.98 8.21
C ALA A 77 -6.06 -3.75 6.98
N ASN A 78 -5.32 -4.83 7.24
CA ASN A 78 -4.82 -5.75 6.21
C ASN A 78 -5.97 -6.30 5.36
N ARG A 79 -5.84 -6.17 4.04
CA ARG A 79 -6.81 -6.64 3.05
C ARG A 79 -6.24 -6.57 1.64
N LEU A 80 -6.91 -7.23 0.70
CA LEU A 80 -6.47 -7.34 -0.69
C LEU A 80 -6.47 -5.99 -1.41
N GLU A 81 -7.47 -5.14 -1.16
CA GLU A 81 -7.67 -3.84 -1.83
C GLU A 81 -6.61 -2.80 -1.44
N LEU A 82 -5.86 -3.02 -0.36
CA LEU A 82 -4.84 -2.08 0.09
C LEU A 82 -3.68 -1.98 -0.92
N LEU A 83 -3.25 -3.11 -1.49
CA LEU A 83 -2.18 -3.13 -2.49
C LEU A 83 -2.52 -2.33 -3.76
N PRO A 84 -3.64 -2.60 -4.47
CA PRO A 84 -3.96 -1.86 -5.68
C PRO A 84 -4.25 -0.38 -5.39
N MET A 85 -4.78 -0.04 -4.21
CA MET A 85 -4.93 1.34 -3.78
C MET A 85 -3.58 2.06 -3.66
N LEU A 86 -2.62 1.45 -2.96
CA LEU A 86 -1.27 2.01 -2.77
C LEU A 86 -0.51 2.15 -4.08
N VAL A 87 -0.51 1.10 -4.90
CA VAL A 87 0.24 1.06 -6.16
C VAL A 87 -0.43 1.95 -7.21
N GLY A 88 -1.76 2.00 -7.28
CA GLY A 88 -2.49 2.89 -8.18
C GLY A 88 -2.30 4.37 -7.85
N ALA A 89 -2.31 4.74 -6.55
CA ALA A 89 -1.92 6.07 -6.12
C ALA A 89 -0.46 6.40 -6.50
N ALA A 90 0.46 5.44 -6.31
CA ALA A 90 1.85 5.61 -6.72
C ALA A 90 2.01 5.76 -8.24
N CYS A 91 1.21 5.06 -9.06
CA CYS A 91 1.18 5.24 -10.52
C CYS A 91 0.81 6.67 -10.88
N ALA A 92 -0.16 7.26 -10.17
CA ALA A 92 -0.62 8.64 -10.32
C ALA A 92 0.34 9.71 -9.75
N ASN A 93 1.51 9.32 -9.22
CA ASN A 93 2.40 10.20 -8.44
C ASN A 93 1.68 10.88 -7.25
N VAL A 94 0.71 10.19 -6.66
CA VAL A 94 -0.04 10.60 -5.47
C VAL A 94 0.57 9.93 -4.25
N GLY A 95 0.94 10.71 -3.24
CA GLY A 95 1.57 10.22 -2.02
C GLY A 95 0.55 9.58 -1.07
N ALA A 96 0.79 8.36 -0.61
CA ALA A 96 -0.08 7.71 0.37
C ALA A 96 0.48 7.82 1.79
N ALA A 97 -0.26 8.49 2.69
CA ALA A 97 -0.01 8.51 4.12
C ALA A 97 -0.83 7.41 4.80
N TYR A 98 -0.18 6.32 5.18
CA TYR A 98 -0.86 5.20 5.82
C TYR A 98 -0.84 5.32 7.35
N GLU A 99 -2.00 5.07 7.96
CA GLU A 99 -2.18 4.91 9.39
C GLU A 99 -2.94 3.61 9.69
N ASN A 100 -2.50 2.87 10.72
CA ASN A 100 -3.19 1.66 11.13
C ASN A 100 -4.38 2.04 12.04
N PRO A 101 -5.62 1.56 11.75
CA PRO A 101 -6.82 1.90 12.52
C PRO A 101 -6.76 1.58 14.02
N GLY A 102 -5.85 0.70 14.45
CA GLY A 102 -5.65 0.37 15.87
C GLY A 102 -4.79 1.39 16.65
N TYR A 103 -4.11 2.32 15.98
CA TYR A 103 -3.28 3.33 16.63
C TYR A 103 -4.07 4.63 16.79
N SER A 104 -3.89 5.28 17.94
CA SER A 104 -4.44 6.63 18.16
C SER A 104 -3.86 7.57 17.09
N VAL A 105 -4.75 8.29 16.40
CA VAL A 105 -4.48 9.24 15.30
C VAL A 105 -3.71 10.49 15.76
N GLY A 106 -2.95 10.39 16.85
CA GLY A 106 -2.21 11.51 17.43
C GLY A 106 -1.07 12.02 16.54
N THR A 107 -0.73 11.31 15.45
CA THR A 107 0.46 11.52 14.63
C THR A 107 0.27 12.49 13.46
N THR A 108 -0.93 12.56 12.88
CA THR A 108 -1.25 13.46 11.75
C THR A 108 -1.70 14.85 12.19
N ARG A 109 -1.83 15.06 13.51
CA ARG A 109 -2.35 16.29 14.11
C ARG A 109 -1.29 17.37 14.34
N ASN A 110 -0.21 17.41 13.55
CA ASN A 110 0.76 18.49 13.68
C ASN A 110 0.40 19.64 12.72
N PRO A 111 -0.26 20.72 13.18
CA PRO A 111 -0.57 21.88 12.33
C PRO A 111 0.66 22.60 11.76
N LYS A 112 1.89 22.20 12.16
CA LYS A 112 3.16 22.65 11.58
C LYS A 112 3.74 21.71 10.52
N SER A 113 3.10 20.58 10.19
CA SER A 113 3.54 19.76 9.06
C SER A 113 2.97 20.31 7.75
N ASP A 114 3.84 20.59 6.77
CA ASP A 114 3.45 21.07 5.43
C ASP A 114 2.69 20.02 4.58
N ILE A 115 2.37 18.86 5.16
CA ILE A 115 1.72 17.74 4.48
C ILE A 115 0.20 17.90 4.62
N ARG A 116 -0.42 18.59 3.67
CA ARG A 116 -1.89 18.63 3.52
C ARG A 116 -2.40 17.35 2.87
N ILE A 117 -3.33 16.66 3.52
CA ILE A 117 -4.00 15.45 3.05
C ILE A 117 -5.28 15.87 2.33
N GLN A 118 -5.49 15.43 1.09
CA GLN A 118 -6.61 15.85 0.24
C GLN A 118 -7.73 14.80 0.09
N GLY A 119 -7.48 13.54 0.46
CA GLY A 119 -8.51 12.48 0.43
C GLY A 119 -8.30 11.46 1.53
N THR A 120 -9.38 10.86 2.04
CA THR A 120 -9.32 9.80 3.06
C THR A 120 -9.93 8.52 2.51
N ILE A 121 -9.23 7.41 2.71
CA ILE A 121 -9.67 6.07 2.29
C ILE A 121 -9.91 5.24 3.56
N ILE A 122 -11.11 4.68 3.66
CA ILE A 122 -11.72 4.14 4.89
C ILE A 122 -12.09 2.67 4.70
N HIS A 123 -12.02 1.89 5.78
CA HIS A 123 -12.17 0.44 5.81
C HIS A 123 -13.61 -0.07 6.08
N LYS A 124 -13.93 -1.31 5.65
CA LYS A 124 -15.23 -2.01 5.76
C LYS A 124 -15.65 -2.45 7.18
N HIS A 125 -14.71 -2.73 8.07
CA HIS A 125 -15.02 -3.16 9.45
C HIS A 125 -15.17 -1.93 10.35
N PHE A 126 -16.32 -1.29 10.16
CA PHE A 126 -16.83 -0.21 10.99
C PHE A 126 -17.22 -0.76 12.36
N SER A 127 -16.33 -0.66 13.37
CA SER A 127 -16.87 -0.29 14.68
C SER A 127 -17.09 1.22 14.61
N SER A 128 -18.36 1.62 14.67
CA SER A 128 -18.83 3.00 14.46
C SER A 128 -18.06 4.06 15.28
N ASN A 129 -17.34 3.68 16.32
CA ASN A 129 -16.62 4.60 17.19
C ASN A 129 -15.18 4.92 16.75
N THR A 130 -14.44 4.02 16.09
CA THR A 130 -13.00 4.27 15.82
C THR A 130 -12.81 5.15 14.59
N VAL A 131 -13.47 4.79 13.48
CA VAL A 131 -13.43 5.59 12.25
C VAL A 131 -14.07 6.96 12.46
N SER A 132 -15.20 7.05 13.15
CA SER A 132 -15.84 8.35 13.43
C SER A 132 -14.97 9.23 14.32
N ARG A 133 -14.22 8.66 15.29
CA ARG A 133 -13.22 9.42 16.06
C ARG A 133 -12.05 9.87 15.19
N THR A 134 -11.55 8.99 14.32
CA THR A 134 -10.47 9.32 13.40
C THR A 134 -10.89 10.39 12.39
N LEU A 135 -12.03 10.21 11.74
CA LEU A 135 -12.62 11.20 10.83
C LEU A 135 -12.91 12.50 11.55
N ALA A 136 -13.54 12.48 12.73
CA ALA A 136 -13.77 13.69 13.50
C ALA A 136 -12.44 14.42 13.80
N GLN A 137 -11.37 13.70 14.15
CA GLN A 137 -10.06 14.31 14.39
C GLN A 137 -9.46 14.96 13.14
N PHE A 138 -9.71 14.39 11.96
CA PHE A 138 -9.23 14.91 10.69
C PHE A 138 -10.12 16.04 10.12
N MET A 139 -11.44 15.97 10.26
CA MET A 139 -12.42 16.94 9.75
C MET A 139 -12.23 18.34 10.33
N PHE A 140 -11.63 18.47 11.52
CA PHE A 140 -11.26 19.77 12.10
C PHE A 140 -10.03 20.42 11.45
N THR A 141 -9.30 19.71 10.57
CA THR A 141 -8.00 20.15 10.06
C THR A 141 -7.87 20.10 8.54
N SER A 142 -8.81 19.48 7.83
CA SER A 142 -8.78 19.31 6.37
C SER A 142 -10.21 19.22 5.82
N THR A 143 -10.44 19.80 4.64
CA THR A 143 -11.68 19.60 3.86
C THR A 143 -11.51 18.37 2.99
N PHE A 144 -12.21 17.28 3.28
CA PHE A 144 -12.20 16.08 2.45
C PHE A 144 -13.25 16.19 1.35
N GLN A 145 -12.85 16.01 0.09
CA GLN A 145 -13.81 16.00 -1.03
C GLN A 145 -14.40 14.59 -1.26
N HIS A 146 -13.62 13.54 -1.00
CA HIS A 146 -14.00 12.15 -1.26
C HIS A 146 -13.59 11.21 -0.14
N ILE A 147 -14.45 10.23 0.14
CA ILE A 147 -14.19 9.09 1.03
C ILE A 147 -14.28 7.81 0.21
N ILE A 148 -13.19 7.06 0.12
CA ILE A 148 -13.17 5.79 -0.62
C ILE A 148 -13.25 4.65 0.40
N ALA A 149 -14.28 3.83 0.35
CA ALA A 149 -14.37 2.62 1.14
C ALA A 149 -13.57 1.50 0.46
N LEU A 150 -12.58 0.92 1.16
CA LEU A 150 -12.00 -0.35 0.72
C LEU A 150 -13.06 -1.44 0.95
N GLY A 151 -13.38 -2.21 -0.08
CA GLY A 151 -14.52 -3.13 -0.16
C GLY A 151 -15.89 -2.46 -0.08
N GLU A 152 -16.91 -3.28 0.13
CA GLU A 152 -18.31 -2.82 0.16
C GLU A 152 -18.73 -2.41 1.58
N PRO A 153 -19.07 -1.14 1.82
CA PRO A 153 -19.53 -0.69 3.12
C PRO A 153 -20.94 -1.22 3.41
N ALA A 154 -21.18 -1.74 4.62
CA ALA A 154 -22.50 -2.17 5.05
C ALA A 154 -23.47 -0.98 5.27
N SER A 155 -22.93 0.19 5.56
CA SER A 155 -23.66 1.46 5.66
C SER A 155 -22.73 2.63 5.37
N VAL A 156 -23.31 3.72 4.86
CA VAL A 156 -22.60 5.00 4.70
C VAL A 156 -22.36 5.60 6.10
N PRO A 157 -21.14 6.02 6.46
CA PRO A 157 -20.87 6.65 7.74
C PRO A 157 -21.76 7.88 7.98
N THR A 158 -22.46 7.91 9.11
CA THR A 158 -23.20 9.09 9.56
C THR A 158 -22.22 10.21 9.93
N GLY A 159 -22.41 11.41 9.35
CA GLY A 159 -21.58 12.59 9.64
C GLY A 159 -20.34 12.78 8.77
N ALA A 160 -20.23 12.02 7.66
CA ALA A 160 -19.28 12.35 6.60
C ALA A 160 -19.83 13.50 5.74
N ASP A 161 -19.24 14.69 5.86
CA ASP A 161 -19.42 15.74 4.86
C ASP A 161 -18.55 15.35 3.63
N GLY A 162 -19.08 14.51 2.73
CA GLY A 162 -18.36 14.06 1.53
C GLY A 162 -19.05 12.91 0.81
N VAL A 163 -18.67 12.69 -0.46
CA VAL A 163 -19.18 11.56 -1.26
C VAL A 163 -18.43 10.28 -0.84
N VAL A 164 -19.19 9.28 -0.39
CA VAL A 164 -18.66 7.95 -0.09
C VAL A 164 -18.75 7.10 -1.36
N ILE A 165 -17.61 6.53 -1.76
CA ILE A 165 -17.45 5.72 -2.96
C ILE A 165 -17.05 4.32 -2.52
N SER A 166 -17.81 3.30 -2.87
CA SER A 166 -17.45 1.90 -2.60
C SER A 166 -16.26 1.46 -3.44
N TRP A 167 -15.62 0.34 -3.07
CA TRP A 167 -14.52 -0.18 -3.88
C TRP A 167 -14.97 -0.57 -5.28
N SER A 168 -16.13 -1.22 -5.40
CA SER A 168 -16.68 -1.57 -6.72
C SER A 168 -16.98 -0.32 -7.56
N GLU A 169 -17.56 0.73 -6.97
CA GLU A 169 -17.80 2.00 -7.66
C GLU A 169 -16.50 2.67 -8.12
N LEU A 170 -15.46 2.67 -7.28
CA LEU A 170 -14.14 3.19 -7.62
C LEU A 170 -13.53 2.43 -8.81
N ILE A 171 -13.57 1.09 -8.77
CA ILE A 171 -13.02 0.25 -9.85
C ILE A 171 -13.80 0.46 -11.15
N GLU A 172 -15.13 0.56 -11.10
CA GLU A 172 -15.96 0.82 -12.28
C GLU A 172 -15.65 2.20 -12.89
N MET A 173 -15.59 3.24 -12.07
CA MET A 173 -15.23 4.61 -12.48
C MET A 173 -13.87 4.63 -13.18
N GLY A 174 -12.88 4.01 -12.54
CA GLY A 174 -11.53 3.91 -13.05
C GLY A 174 -11.41 3.13 -14.36
N THR A 175 -12.09 1.99 -14.44
CA THR A 175 -12.10 1.17 -15.66
C THR A 175 -12.67 1.96 -16.84
N LYS A 176 -13.76 2.71 -16.64
CA LYS A 176 -14.33 3.59 -17.67
C LYS A 176 -13.34 4.68 -18.10
N SER A 177 -12.62 5.28 -17.16
CA SER A 177 -11.59 6.29 -17.46
C SER A 177 -10.46 5.70 -18.30
N CYS A 178 -9.92 4.54 -17.91
CA CYS A 178 -8.83 3.86 -18.61
C CYS A 178 -9.20 3.42 -20.04
N LEU A 179 -10.47 3.14 -20.32
CA LEU A 179 -10.96 2.85 -21.68
C LEU A 179 -10.93 4.08 -22.59
N LEU A 180 -11.03 5.29 -22.03
CA LEU A 180 -10.96 6.53 -22.80
C LEU A 180 -9.53 6.97 -23.05
N SER A 181 -8.67 6.83 -22.04
CA SER A 181 -7.24 7.13 -22.14
C SER A 181 -6.46 6.27 -21.15
N ALA A 182 -5.41 5.59 -21.64
CA ALA A 182 -4.49 4.91 -20.74
C ALA A 182 -3.74 5.96 -19.90
N PRO A 183 -3.76 5.86 -18.56
CA PRO A 183 -3.21 6.91 -17.72
C PRO A 183 -1.68 6.86 -17.74
N SER A 184 -1.03 8.01 -17.84
CA SER A 184 0.43 8.11 -18.00
C SER A 184 1.16 7.79 -16.70
N VAL A 185 2.15 6.89 -16.74
CA VAL A 185 2.95 6.53 -15.57
C VAL A 185 4.39 7.03 -15.74
N GLU A 186 4.59 8.32 -15.49
CA GLU A 186 5.89 8.98 -15.64
C GLU A 186 6.60 9.13 -14.29
N TYR A 187 7.92 8.92 -14.30
CA TYR A 187 8.76 9.26 -13.17
C TYR A 187 8.92 10.77 -13.04
N GLN A 188 8.64 11.29 -11.84
CA GLN A 188 8.92 12.67 -11.49
C GLN A 188 9.84 12.70 -10.26
N ALA A 189 10.98 13.35 -10.40
CA ALA A 189 11.96 13.45 -9.32
C ALA A 189 11.38 14.11 -8.07
N ASN A 190 11.82 13.66 -6.89
CA ASN A 190 11.42 14.20 -5.58
C ASN A 190 9.91 14.15 -5.28
N ARG A 191 9.14 13.31 -5.98
CA ARG A 191 7.73 13.07 -5.62
C ARG A 191 7.61 12.08 -4.48
N ILE A 192 6.77 12.44 -3.51
CA ILE A 192 6.45 11.60 -2.36
C ILE A 192 5.57 10.45 -2.85
N CYS A 193 5.99 9.23 -2.56
CA CYS A 193 5.23 8.02 -2.86
C CYS A 193 4.50 7.48 -1.63
N TYR A 194 5.18 7.46 -0.48
CA TYR A 194 4.66 6.83 0.73
C TYR A 194 5.06 7.57 2.00
N MET A 195 4.15 7.63 2.96
CA MET A 195 4.38 8.26 4.26
C MET A 195 3.79 7.41 5.37
N ARG A 196 4.49 7.37 6.49
CA ARG A 196 4.04 6.64 7.67
C ARG A 196 4.55 7.28 8.95
N SER A 197 3.70 7.27 9.98
CA SER A 197 4.10 7.75 11.30
C SER A 197 4.94 6.69 12.00
N THR A 198 5.97 7.15 12.70
CA THR A 198 6.79 6.32 13.58
C THR A 198 6.76 6.90 14.98
N SER A 199 6.76 6.04 16.00
CA SER A 199 6.76 6.47 17.41
C SER A 199 7.94 7.40 17.73
N GLY A 200 9.07 7.23 17.03
CA GLY A 200 10.26 8.05 17.15
C GLY A 200 10.96 7.88 18.50
N THR A 201 12.28 7.97 18.54
CA THR A 201 13.06 7.85 19.79
C THR A 201 12.85 9.02 20.77
N THR A 202 12.23 10.11 20.31
CA THR A 202 12.03 11.35 21.06
C THR A 202 10.61 11.51 21.63
N GLY A 203 9.78 10.46 21.60
CA GLY A 203 8.41 10.44 22.14
C GLY A 203 7.35 11.21 21.34
N LYS A 204 7.76 12.09 20.42
CA LYS A 204 6.87 12.75 19.45
C LYS A 204 6.88 11.98 18.13
N PRO A 205 5.72 11.55 17.63
CA PRO A 205 5.63 10.86 16.35
C PRO A 205 6.20 11.69 15.20
N LYS A 206 7.00 11.06 14.35
CA LYS A 206 7.59 11.69 13.15
C LYS A 206 7.01 11.03 11.91
N MET A 207 6.68 11.85 10.90
CA MET A 207 6.33 11.34 9.59
C MET A 207 7.60 10.98 8.82
N VAL A 208 7.76 9.70 8.50
CA VAL A 208 8.80 9.25 7.56
C VAL A 208 8.22 9.39 6.15
N VAL A 209 9.00 9.98 5.26
CA VAL A 209 8.62 10.26 3.87
C VAL A 209 9.52 9.43 2.96
N HIS A 210 8.91 8.68 2.05
CA HIS A 210 9.57 7.89 1.03
C HIS A 210 9.23 8.44 -0.36
N PHE A 211 10.27 8.70 -1.14
CA PHE A 211 10.18 9.13 -2.53
C PHE A 211 10.20 7.91 -3.46
N HIS A 212 9.72 8.05 -4.70
CA HIS A 212 9.63 6.93 -5.64
C HIS A 212 10.99 6.25 -5.90
N ASP A 213 12.05 7.02 -6.10
CA ASP A 213 13.41 6.53 -6.31
C ASP A 213 13.95 5.73 -5.11
N SER A 214 13.70 6.20 -3.90
CA SER A 214 14.10 5.51 -2.67
C SER A 214 13.40 4.15 -2.52
N LEU A 215 12.12 4.05 -2.91
CA LEU A 215 11.36 2.80 -2.83
C LEU A 215 11.74 1.82 -3.93
N VAL A 216 11.93 2.30 -5.17
CA VAL A 216 12.45 1.46 -6.26
C VAL A 216 13.82 0.90 -5.86
N ALA A 217 14.73 1.75 -5.37
CA ALA A 217 16.05 1.33 -4.91
C ALA A 217 15.97 0.26 -3.81
N SER A 218 15.13 0.48 -2.80
CA SER A 218 14.96 -0.44 -1.67
C SER A 218 14.37 -1.78 -2.11
N VAL A 219 13.27 -1.77 -2.87
CA VAL A 219 12.61 -2.99 -3.32
C VAL A 219 13.49 -3.77 -4.28
N GLN A 220 14.17 -3.11 -5.22
CA GLN A 220 15.06 -3.78 -6.16
C GLN A 220 16.25 -4.42 -5.44
N ALA A 221 16.86 -3.72 -4.47
CA ALA A 221 17.96 -4.26 -3.68
C ALA A 221 17.51 -5.45 -2.81
N ASN A 222 16.38 -5.35 -2.12
CA ASN A 222 15.87 -6.45 -1.29
C ASN A 222 15.37 -7.63 -2.14
N SER A 223 14.86 -7.39 -3.34
CA SER A 223 14.39 -8.44 -4.25
C SER A 223 15.52 -9.15 -5.00
N HIS A 224 16.77 -8.78 -4.75
CA HIS A 224 17.91 -9.46 -5.37
C HIS A 224 17.99 -10.92 -4.90
N GLN A 225 18.16 -11.84 -5.85
CA GLN A 225 18.17 -13.30 -5.62
C GLN A 225 19.20 -13.76 -4.58
N ARG A 226 20.30 -13.01 -4.39
CA ARG A 226 21.34 -13.31 -3.39
C ARG A 226 21.00 -12.88 -1.96
N HIS A 227 19.90 -12.15 -1.75
CA HIS A 227 19.48 -11.75 -0.40
C HIS A 227 18.56 -12.79 0.23
N MET A 228 17.31 -12.86 -0.26
CA MET A 228 16.38 -13.97 -0.03
C MET A 228 15.70 -14.19 -1.37
N GLY A 229 16.19 -15.19 -2.10
CA GLY A 229 15.64 -15.60 -3.39
C GLY A 229 14.35 -16.39 -3.19
N LEU A 230 13.34 -16.06 -3.98
CA LEU A 230 12.06 -16.73 -4.08
C LEU A 230 11.88 -17.18 -5.53
N ALA A 231 11.38 -18.40 -5.71
CA ALA A 231 10.97 -18.94 -6.99
C ALA A 231 9.47 -18.69 -7.23
N ALA A 232 8.98 -18.94 -8.45
CA ALA A 232 7.59 -18.67 -8.81
C ALA A 232 6.59 -19.58 -8.06
N GLU A 233 7.04 -20.78 -7.70
CA GLU A 233 6.34 -21.79 -6.91
C GLU A 233 6.32 -21.50 -5.40
N ASP A 234 7.14 -20.55 -4.94
CA ASP A 234 7.23 -20.23 -3.52
C ASP A 234 6.00 -19.44 -3.02
N VAL A 235 5.70 -19.68 -1.75
CA VAL A 235 4.68 -18.93 -1.01
C VAL A 235 5.35 -18.25 0.18
N LEU A 236 5.44 -16.93 0.12
CA LEU A 236 5.94 -16.09 1.21
C LEU A 236 4.80 -15.71 2.15
N LEU A 237 4.89 -16.13 3.43
CA LEU A 237 3.95 -15.71 4.46
C LEU A 237 4.40 -14.39 5.12
N CYS A 238 3.51 -13.39 5.09
CA CYS A 238 3.64 -12.09 5.73
C CYS A 238 2.72 -12.00 6.95
N THR A 239 3.30 -11.94 8.14
CA THR A 239 2.55 -11.89 9.41
C THR A 239 2.35 -10.46 9.94
N SER A 240 2.95 -9.46 9.30
CA SER A 240 2.87 -8.06 9.71
C SER A 240 1.76 -7.27 8.99
N THR A 241 1.47 -6.06 9.48
CA THR A 241 0.49 -5.16 8.85
C THR A 241 0.99 -4.71 7.48
N LEU A 242 0.24 -4.94 6.41
CA LEU A 242 0.58 -4.60 5.01
C LEU A 242 0.89 -3.13 4.76
N GLY A 243 0.37 -2.20 5.56
CA GLY A 243 0.81 -0.81 5.44
C GLY A 243 2.19 -0.55 6.07
N HIS A 244 2.74 -1.48 6.85
CA HIS A 244 4.06 -1.31 7.47
C HIS A 244 5.13 -1.43 6.40
N VAL A 245 6.14 -0.55 6.43
CA VAL A 245 7.17 -0.50 5.38
C VAL A 245 7.84 -1.86 5.17
N TYR A 246 8.09 -2.60 6.26
CA TYR A 246 8.55 -3.99 6.23
C TYR A 246 7.60 -4.91 5.45
N ALA A 247 6.33 -5.01 5.85
CA ALA A 247 5.37 -5.90 5.20
C ALA A 247 5.14 -5.55 3.72
N LEU A 248 5.01 -4.25 3.43
CA LEU A 248 4.73 -3.77 2.09
C LEU A 248 5.90 -4.02 1.16
N PHE A 249 7.07 -3.49 1.50
CA PHE A 249 8.21 -3.45 0.60
C PHE A 249 9.06 -4.72 0.69
N ASP A 250 9.23 -5.27 1.89
CA ASP A 250 10.11 -6.42 2.11
C ASP A 250 9.42 -7.77 1.98
N CYS A 251 8.09 -7.82 2.09
CA CYS A 251 7.31 -9.03 1.82
C CYS A 251 6.54 -8.94 0.50
N VAL A 252 5.53 -8.07 0.42
CA VAL A 252 4.58 -8.06 -0.71
C VAL A 252 5.26 -7.65 -2.01
N CYS A 253 5.93 -6.48 -2.05
CA CYS A 253 6.63 -6.03 -3.25
C CYS A 253 7.78 -6.96 -3.65
N LYS A 254 8.48 -7.55 -2.67
CA LYS A 254 9.52 -8.56 -2.94
C LYS A 254 8.94 -9.78 -3.66
N ALA A 255 7.83 -10.34 -3.15
CA ALA A 255 7.16 -11.47 -3.77
C ALA A 255 6.66 -11.12 -5.18
N ILE A 256 6.10 -9.92 -5.38
CA ILE A 256 5.68 -9.44 -6.71
C ILE A 256 6.86 -9.37 -7.69
N VAL A 257 7.99 -8.77 -7.28
CA VAL A 257 9.16 -8.61 -8.14
C VAL A 257 9.78 -9.95 -8.50
N GLN A 258 9.87 -10.89 -7.56
CA GLN A 258 10.44 -12.22 -7.78
C GLN A 258 9.43 -13.22 -8.38
N GLY A 259 8.16 -12.83 -8.51
CA GLY A 259 7.11 -13.67 -9.08
C GLY A 259 6.58 -14.77 -8.15
N ALA A 260 6.91 -14.73 -6.87
CA ALA A 260 6.38 -15.65 -5.88
C ALA A 260 4.95 -15.25 -5.46
N THR A 261 4.22 -16.20 -4.86
CA THR A 261 2.93 -15.93 -4.21
C THR A 261 3.17 -15.33 -2.82
N CYS A 262 2.39 -14.32 -2.43
CA CYS A 262 2.42 -13.76 -1.08
C CYS A 262 1.11 -14.07 -0.36
N ALA A 263 1.19 -14.67 0.82
CA ALA A 263 0.05 -14.83 1.73
C ALA A 263 0.21 -13.88 2.91
N PHE A 264 -0.83 -13.16 3.31
CA PHE A 264 -0.82 -12.30 4.50
C PHE A 264 -1.94 -12.64 5.46
N LEU A 265 -1.71 -12.42 6.75
CA LEU A 265 -2.74 -12.52 7.78
C LEU A 265 -3.34 -11.15 8.08
N GLU A 266 -4.66 -11.08 8.33
CA GLU A 266 -5.28 -9.83 8.78
C GLU A 266 -4.78 -9.42 10.16
N LYS A 267 -4.60 -10.42 11.03
CA LYS A 267 -3.95 -10.34 12.33
C LYS A 267 -3.21 -11.65 12.55
N ALA A 268 -1.92 -11.57 12.89
CA ALA A 268 -1.13 -12.74 13.21
C ALA A 268 -1.20 -13.06 14.71
N ASP A 269 -1.38 -14.34 15.00
CA ASP A 269 -1.07 -14.99 16.27
C ASP A 269 -0.44 -16.36 15.97
N THR A 270 -0.02 -17.08 17.00
CA THR A 270 0.66 -18.37 16.84
C THR A 270 -0.18 -19.38 16.07
N GLU A 271 -1.47 -19.50 16.39
CA GLU A 271 -2.37 -20.49 15.78
C GLU A 271 -2.62 -20.15 14.31
N ALA A 272 -3.04 -18.92 14.02
CA ALA A 272 -3.28 -18.46 12.66
C ALA A 272 -2.01 -18.53 11.78
N THR A 273 -0.84 -18.29 12.36
CA THR A 273 0.44 -18.43 11.64
C THR A 273 0.73 -19.88 11.29
N LEU A 274 0.62 -20.80 12.25
CA LEU A 274 0.86 -22.23 12.02
C LEU A 274 -0.16 -22.82 11.02
N GLU A 275 -1.43 -22.44 11.13
CA GLU A 275 -2.46 -22.84 10.19
C GLU A 275 -2.17 -22.33 8.77
N ALA A 276 -1.77 -21.07 8.62
CA ALA A 276 -1.41 -20.49 7.32
C ALA A 276 -0.18 -21.16 6.71
N LEU A 277 0.88 -21.39 7.51
CA LEU A 277 2.07 -22.13 7.08
C LEU A 277 1.69 -23.51 6.52
N GLN A 278 0.88 -24.26 7.26
CA GLN A 278 0.46 -25.61 6.85
C GLN A 278 -0.46 -25.59 5.63
N ARG A 279 -1.50 -24.75 5.64
CA ARG A 279 -2.54 -24.71 4.60
C ARG A 279 -1.97 -24.29 3.25
N PHE A 280 -1.18 -23.22 3.23
CA PHE A 280 -0.63 -22.65 2.00
C PHE A 280 0.74 -23.21 1.64
N LYS A 281 1.28 -24.14 2.45
CA LYS A 281 2.61 -24.74 2.29
C LYS A 281 3.68 -23.66 2.10
N ALA A 282 3.65 -22.65 2.96
CA ALA A 282 4.55 -21.51 2.89
C ALA A 282 6.01 -22.00 2.92
N SER A 283 6.76 -21.69 1.86
CA SER A 283 8.17 -22.08 1.73
C SER A 283 9.10 -21.08 2.42
N SER A 284 8.62 -19.88 2.70
CA SER A 284 9.32 -18.84 3.44
C SER A 284 8.35 -18.03 4.29
N SER A 285 8.83 -17.50 5.40
CA SER A 285 8.06 -16.58 6.24
C SER A 285 8.96 -15.46 6.74
N LEU A 286 8.41 -14.26 6.77
CA LEU A 286 9.04 -13.07 7.32
C LEU A 286 8.26 -12.69 8.58
N LEU A 287 8.74 -13.21 9.71
CA LEU A 287 8.16 -13.00 11.04
C LEU A 287 8.72 -11.69 11.61
N ASN A 288 7.82 -10.79 11.98
CA ASN A 288 8.19 -9.61 12.77
C ASN A 288 7.98 -9.94 14.24
N GLU A 289 9.04 -9.90 15.04
CA GLU A 289 8.98 -10.03 16.51
C GLU A 289 8.24 -8.85 17.16
#